data_AF-A0A235ISL6-F1
#
_entry.id   AF-A0A235ISL6-F1
#
_cell.length_a   1.000
_cell.length_b   1.000
_cell.length_c   1.000
_cell.angle_alpha   90.00
_cell.angle_beta   90.00
_cell.angle_gamma   90.00
#
_symmetry.space_group_name_H-M   'P 1'
#
loop_
_entity.id
_entity.type
_entity.pdbx_description
1 polymer ?
#
loop_
_entity_poly.entity_id
_entity_poly.type
_entity_poly.pdbx_seq_one_letter_code
_entity_poly.pdbx_strand_id
1 'polypeptide(L)'
;MATHNPKFYTIDTDGNIILHSKHVNEIVDVHINKEKRRFSGVKKDGDLIEYDCDFGSDFAQPVMLYKIYYCFKNDTWGVGYRIKGSKEKKWLDGFKTAREAWLYRQVLIAGGFAEKDTVYLTIEEFNNLR
;
A
#
# COMPACT_ATOMS: atom_id res chain seq x y z
N MET A 1 21.07 -6.76 -3.24
CA MET A 1 20.34 -7.24 -2.04
C MET A 1 18.92 -6.73 -2.11
N ALA A 2 17.92 -7.62 -2.26
CA ALA A 2 16.53 -7.21 -2.17
C ALA A 2 16.19 -7.00 -0.70
N THR A 3 16.14 -5.75 -0.24
CA THR A 3 15.49 -5.42 1.04
C THR A 3 14.01 -5.75 0.87
N HIS A 4 13.64 -6.98 1.24
CA HIS A 4 12.26 -7.43 1.33
C HIS A 4 11.59 -6.58 2.42
N ASN A 5 10.90 -5.52 2.02
CA ASN A 5 10.06 -4.71 2.91
C ASN A 5 8.93 -5.60 3.45
N PRO A 6 8.88 -5.92 4.75
CA PRO A 6 7.66 -6.49 5.30
C PRO A 6 6.59 -5.40 5.25
N LYS A 7 5.64 -5.54 4.33
CA LYS A 7 4.43 -4.72 4.26
C LYS A 7 3.47 -5.26 5.30
N PHE A 8 3.55 -4.75 6.53
CA PHE A 8 2.61 -5.12 7.58
C PHE A 8 1.93 -3.87 8.15
N TYR A 9 0.75 -4.10 8.72
CA TYR A 9 -0.01 -3.11 9.44
C TYR A 9 -0.20 -3.66 10.84
N THR A 10 -0.29 -2.78 11.81
CA THR A 10 -0.66 -3.12 13.18
C THR A 10 -1.98 -2.46 13.51
N ILE A 11 -2.66 -2.98 14.53
CA ILE A 11 -3.84 -2.35 15.11
C ILE A 11 -3.43 -1.96 16.53
N ASP A 12 -3.57 -0.69 16.88
CA ASP A 12 -3.28 -0.22 18.23
C ASP A 12 -4.42 -0.57 19.22
N THR A 13 -4.23 -0.20 20.48
CA THR A 13 -5.20 -0.45 21.55
C THR A 13 -6.54 0.24 21.34
N ASP A 14 -6.58 1.29 20.50
CA ASP A 14 -7.77 2.08 20.20
C ASP A 14 -8.47 1.57 18.92
N GLY A 15 -7.95 0.51 18.30
CA GLY A 15 -8.45 -0.04 17.05
C GLY A 15 -7.98 0.70 15.79
N ASN A 16 -7.02 1.62 15.90
CA ASN A 16 -6.48 2.32 14.73
C ASN A 16 -5.54 1.40 13.94
N ILE A 17 -5.74 1.39 12.63
CA ILE A 17 -4.86 0.70 11.69
C ILE A 17 -3.65 1.59 11.45
N ILE A 18 -2.48 1.11 11.86
CA ILE A 18 -1.19 1.76 11.64
C ILE A 18 -0.50 1.03 10.50
N LEU A 19 -0.24 1.76 9.43
CA LEU A 19 0.45 1.26 8.26
C LEU A 19 1.94 1.57 8.40
N HIS A 20 2.78 0.55 8.29
CA HIS A 20 4.23 0.69 8.40
C HIS A 20 4.86 0.83 7.02
N SER A 21 5.53 1.97 6.79
CA SER A 21 6.25 2.27 5.55
C SER A 21 7.67 2.74 5.86
N LYS A 22 8.67 2.23 5.14
CA LYS A 22 10.06 2.70 5.27
C LYS A 22 10.23 4.17 4.83
N HIS A 23 9.32 4.69 4.01
CA HIS A 23 9.43 6.00 3.39
C HIS A 23 8.80 7.12 4.22
N VAL A 24 7.71 6.81 4.94
CA VAL A 24 6.92 7.79 5.71
C VAL A 24 6.70 7.33 7.16
N ASN A 25 7.45 6.31 7.59
CA ASN A 25 7.33 5.66 8.90
C ASN A 25 5.91 5.11 9.14
N GLU A 26 5.41 5.29 10.36
CA GLU A 26 4.09 4.86 10.80
C GLU A 26 3.04 5.92 10.45
N ILE A 27 2.05 5.52 9.67
CA ILE A 27 0.98 6.41 9.21
C ILE A 27 -0.38 5.74 9.37
N VAL A 28 -1.41 6.54 9.61
CA VAL A 28 -2.81 6.08 9.74
C VAL A 28 -3.63 6.38 8.48
N ASP A 29 -3.16 7.28 7.62
CA ASP A 29 -3.81 7.60 6.34
C ASP A 29 -2.81 8.12 5.30
N VAL A 30 -3.25 8.17 4.05
CA VAL A 30 -2.47 8.66 2.90
C VAL A 30 -3.26 9.68 2.14
N HIS A 31 -2.66 10.85 1.96
CA HIS A 31 -3.22 11.92 1.15
C HIS A 31 -2.37 12.12 -0.11
N ILE A 32 -2.94 12.85 -1.07
CA ILE A 32 -2.28 13.27 -2.30
C ILE A 32 -2.37 14.79 -2.40
N ASN A 33 -1.24 15.44 -2.53
CA ASN A 33 -1.19 16.83 -3.00
C ASN A 33 -1.33 16.80 -4.52
N LYS A 34 -2.50 17.17 -5.05
CA LYS A 34 -2.82 17.07 -6.49
C LYS A 34 -1.99 18.04 -7.34
N GLU A 35 -1.68 19.22 -6.81
CA GLU A 35 -0.89 20.24 -7.50
C GLU A 35 0.57 19.78 -7.68
N LYS A 36 1.17 19.29 -6.60
CA LYS A 36 2.54 18.77 -6.60
C LYS A 36 2.66 17.35 -7.13
N ARG A 37 1.54 16.62 -7.26
CA ARG A 37 1.46 15.18 -7.55
C ARG A 37 2.28 14.31 -6.59
N ARG A 38 2.25 14.67 -5.30
CA ARG A 38 3.03 14.00 -4.23
C ARG A 38 2.13 13.35 -3.21
N PHE A 39 2.54 12.17 -2.75
CA PHE A 39 1.89 11.51 -1.63
C PHE A 39 2.38 12.09 -0.31
N SER A 40 1.46 12.15 0.64
CA SER A 40 1.77 12.42 2.03
C SER A 40 1.18 11.34 2.93
N GLY A 41 1.94 10.95 3.93
CA GLY A 41 1.46 10.11 5.02
C GLY A 41 0.94 10.99 6.15
N VAL A 42 -0.19 10.61 6.75
CA VAL A 42 -0.73 11.26 7.95
C VAL A 42 -0.44 10.37 9.14
N LYS A 43 0.24 10.89 10.15
CA LYS A 43 0.52 10.20 11.42
C LYS A 43 -0.69 10.22 12.34
N LYS A 44 -0.64 9.43 13.42
CA LYS A 44 -1.72 9.37 14.43
C LYS A 44 -1.98 10.71 15.13
N ASP A 45 -0.95 11.52 15.32
CA ASP A 45 -1.01 12.87 15.89
C ASP A 45 -1.53 13.93 14.90
N GLY A 46 -1.76 13.55 13.63
CA GLY A 46 -2.20 14.45 12.56
C GLY A 46 -1.05 15.08 11.78
N ASP A 47 0.21 14.84 12.16
CA ASP A 47 1.36 15.36 11.42
C ASP A 47 1.41 14.77 10.01
N LEU A 48 1.67 15.64 9.04
CA LEU A 48 1.76 15.30 7.64
C LEU A 48 3.23 15.14 7.23
N ILE A 49 3.57 13.98 6.71
CA ILE A 49 4.90 13.69 6.15
C ILE A 49 4.74 13.64 4.63
N GLU A 50 5.17 14.70 3.94
CA GLU A 50 5.29 14.68 2.49
C GLU A 50 6.49 13.81 2.09
N TYR A 51 6.28 12.92 1.12
CA TYR A 51 7.37 12.22 0.46
C TYR A 51 7.81 13.04 -0.76
N ASP A 52 9.06 13.50 -0.76
CA ASP A 52 9.56 14.53 -1.68
C ASP A 52 9.83 14.03 -3.13
N CYS A 53 9.56 12.75 -3.43
CA CYS A 53 9.67 12.27 -4.81
C CYS A 53 8.48 12.72 -5.66
N ASP A 54 8.78 13.30 -6.83
CA ASP A 54 7.82 13.55 -7.89
C ASP A 54 7.52 12.23 -8.64
N PHE A 55 6.25 11.87 -8.74
CA PHE A 55 5.80 10.65 -9.41
C PHE A 55 5.36 10.87 -10.87
N GLY A 56 5.56 12.08 -11.41
CA GLY A 56 5.31 12.38 -12.82
C GLY A 56 3.88 12.04 -13.27
N SER A 57 3.73 11.65 -14.53
CA SER A 57 2.49 11.06 -15.08
C SER A 57 2.49 9.54 -15.08
N ASP A 58 3.64 8.91 -14.82
CA ASP A 58 3.82 7.46 -14.84
C ASP A 58 3.63 6.89 -13.44
N PHE A 59 2.51 6.19 -13.30
CA PHE A 59 1.89 5.57 -12.11
C PHE A 59 2.74 4.56 -11.32
N ALA A 60 4.07 4.49 -11.51
CA ALA A 60 4.93 3.55 -10.82
C ALA A 60 5.27 4.06 -9.40
N GLN A 61 4.34 3.84 -8.48
CA GLN A 61 4.48 4.29 -7.10
C GLN A 61 5.58 3.52 -6.36
N PRO A 62 6.38 4.19 -5.51
CA PRO A 62 7.22 3.52 -4.55
C PRO A 62 6.33 2.74 -3.60
N VAL A 63 6.94 1.70 -3.06
CA VAL A 63 6.35 0.60 -2.32
C VAL A 63 5.88 1.06 -0.93
N MET A 64 5.05 2.10 -0.86
CA MET A 64 4.57 2.64 0.41
C MET A 64 3.41 1.84 0.95
N LEU A 65 2.42 1.45 0.13
CA LEU A 65 1.24 0.79 0.68
C LEU A 65 0.59 -0.15 -0.32
N TYR A 66 0.75 -1.46 -0.10
CA TYR A 66 -0.20 -2.51 -0.55
C TYR A 66 -0.78 -2.42 -1.98
N LYS A 67 -0.04 -1.86 -2.96
CA LYS A 67 -0.51 -1.59 -4.34
C LYS A 67 -1.70 -0.61 -4.42
N ILE A 68 -1.88 0.26 -3.43
CA ILE A 68 -2.79 1.41 -3.49
C ILE A 68 -2.20 2.43 -4.46
N TYR A 69 -3.05 3.12 -5.23
CA TYR A 69 -2.63 4.17 -6.14
C TYR A 69 -3.67 5.30 -6.25
N TYR A 70 -3.27 6.43 -6.84
CA TYR A 70 -4.17 7.54 -7.16
C TYR A 70 -4.33 7.69 -8.67
N CYS A 71 -5.57 7.68 -9.16
CA CYS A 71 -5.95 7.87 -10.54
C CYS A 71 -6.31 9.33 -10.81
N PHE A 72 -5.35 10.11 -11.32
CA PHE A 72 -5.58 11.53 -11.66
C PHE A 72 -6.64 11.74 -12.73
N LYS A 73 -6.75 10.82 -13.70
CA LYS A 73 -7.74 10.91 -14.78
C LYS A 73 -9.17 10.88 -14.25
N ASN A 74 -9.41 10.03 -13.25
CA ASN A 74 -10.74 9.77 -12.69
C ASN A 74 -10.92 10.44 -11.31
N ASP A 75 -9.94 11.23 -10.87
CA ASP A 75 -9.86 11.88 -9.56
C ASP A 75 -10.20 10.95 -8.37
N THR A 76 -9.72 9.71 -8.40
CA THR A 76 -10.08 8.66 -7.43
C THR A 76 -8.89 7.85 -6.99
N TRP A 77 -9.00 7.21 -5.83
CA TRP A 77 -8.06 6.19 -5.38
C TRP A 77 -8.37 4.84 -6.02
N GLY A 78 -7.36 3.98 -6.07
CA GLY A 78 -7.45 2.64 -6.62
C GLY A 78 -6.54 1.65 -5.89
N VAL A 79 -6.75 0.37 -6.18
CA VAL A 79 -5.95 -0.71 -5.64
C VAL A 79 -5.67 -1.79 -6.68
N GLY A 80 -4.42 -2.25 -6.68
CA GLY A 80 -4.00 -3.44 -7.39
C GLY A 80 -4.05 -4.69 -6.51
N TYR A 81 -4.52 -5.80 -7.05
CA TYR A 81 -4.46 -7.11 -6.38
C TYR A 81 -4.20 -8.24 -7.37
N ARG A 82 -3.74 -9.38 -6.86
CA ARG A 82 -3.57 -10.61 -7.64
C ARG A 82 -4.67 -11.58 -7.25
N ILE A 83 -5.32 -12.21 -8.22
CA ILE A 83 -6.34 -13.23 -7.96
C ILE A 83 -5.68 -14.45 -7.33
N LYS A 84 -6.29 -15.00 -6.28
CA LYS A 84 -5.77 -16.17 -5.56
C LYS A 84 -5.54 -17.35 -6.52
N GLY A 85 -4.37 -17.99 -6.43
CA GLY A 85 -4.00 -19.11 -7.32
C GLY A 85 -3.77 -18.73 -8.80
N SER A 86 -3.75 -17.44 -9.16
CA SER A 86 -3.50 -16.96 -10.51
C SER A 86 -2.33 -15.99 -10.56
N LYS A 87 -1.63 -15.91 -11.70
CA LYS A 87 -0.64 -14.86 -11.96
C LYS A 87 -1.28 -13.53 -12.38
N GLU A 88 -2.58 -13.53 -12.66
CA GLU A 88 -3.33 -12.38 -13.14
C GLU A 88 -3.38 -11.25 -12.10
N LYS A 89 -3.10 -10.02 -12.55
CA LYS A 89 -3.20 -8.80 -11.77
C LYS A 89 -4.45 -8.03 -12.20
N LYS A 90 -5.24 -7.61 -11.23
CA LYS A 90 -6.38 -6.70 -11.42
C LYS A 90 -6.06 -5.34 -10.80
N TRP A 91 -6.64 -4.31 -11.38
CA TRP A 91 -6.61 -2.94 -10.89
C TRP A 91 -8.05 -2.43 -10.86
N LEU A 92 -8.42 -1.79 -9.76
CA LEU A 92 -9.74 -1.21 -9.59
C LEU A 92 -9.57 0.20 -9.01
N ASP A 93 -10.15 1.19 -9.67
CA ASP A 93 -10.26 2.58 -9.18
C ASP A 93 -11.71 2.92 -8.80
N GLY A 94 -11.94 4.16 -8.38
CA GLY A 94 -13.26 4.66 -7.96
C GLY A 94 -13.43 4.87 -6.46
N PHE A 95 -12.41 4.65 -5.65
CA PHE A 95 -12.47 4.85 -4.20
C PHE A 95 -12.28 6.33 -3.84
N LYS A 96 -12.97 6.80 -2.79
CA LYS A 96 -12.86 8.20 -2.34
C LYS A 96 -11.59 8.44 -1.54
N THR A 97 -11.12 7.42 -0.82
CA THR A 97 -9.92 7.51 0.03
C THR A 97 -8.96 6.35 -0.22
N ALA A 98 -7.68 6.54 0.09
CA ALA A 98 -6.68 5.49 0.08
C ALA A 98 -7.05 4.35 1.05
N ARG A 99 -7.63 4.71 2.20
CA ARG A 99 -8.08 3.78 3.22
C ARG A 99 -9.21 2.87 2.74
N GLU A 100 -10.19 3.40 2.02
CA GLU A 100 -11.26 2.61 1.41
C GLU A 100 -10.70 1.58 0.41
N ALA A 101 -9.81 2.02 -0.48
CA ALA A 101 -9.15 1.14 -1.45
C ALA A 101 -8.36 0.03 -0.74
N TRP A 102 -7.69 0.36 0.37
CA TRP A 102 -6.94 -0.59 1.17
C TRP A 102 -7.85 -1.60 1.89
N LEU A 103 -8.92 -1.14 2.54
CA LEU A 103 -9.91 -1.99 3.22
C LEU A 103 -10.55 -2.97 2.24
N TYR A 104 -10.93 -2.49 1.04
CA TYR A 104 -11.47 -3.34 -0.01
C TYR A 104 -10.52 -4.50 -0.35
N ARG A 105 -9.22 -4.22 -0.52
CA ARG A 105 -8.22 -5.26 -0.75
C ARG A 105 -8.10 -6.24 0.42
N GLN A 106 -8.17 -5.77 1.67
CA GLN A 106 -8.15 -6.68 2.83
C GLN A 106 -9.36 -7.61 2.84
N VAL A 107 -10.55 -7.10 2.49
CA VAL A 107 -11.77 -7.91 2.35
C VAL A 107 -11.61 -8.97 1.27
N LEU A 108 -11.05 -8.63 0.11
CA LEU A 108 -10.76 -9.60 -0.95
C LEU A 108 -9.79 -10.70 -0.50
N ILE A 109 -8.78 -10.36 0.30
CA ILE A 109 -7.83 -11.33 0.85
C ILE A 109 -8.52 -12.23 1.88
N ALA A 110 -9.28 -11.65 2.82
CA ALA A 110 -10.01 -12.39 3.85
C ALA A 110 -11.05 -13.34 3.25
N GLY A 111 -11.72 -12.91 2.17
CA GLY A 111 -12.66 -13.74 1.40
C GLY A 111 -12.00 -14.77 0.49
N GLY A 112 -10.67 -14.82 0.41
CA GLY A 112 -9.93 -15.77 -0.41
C GLY A 112 -9.96 -15.49 -1.93
N PHE A 113 -10.38 -14.30 -2.35
CA PHE A 113 -10.40 -13.89 -3.76
C PHE A 113 -9.05 -13.35 -4.24
N ALA A 114 -8.29 -12.73 -3.33
CA ALA A 114 -7.00 -12.14 -3.63
C ALA A 114 -5.87 -12.81 -2.83
N GLU A 115 -4.67 -12.88 -3.42
CA GLU A 115 -3.48 -13.30 -2.68
C GLU A 115 -3.08 -12.27 -1.63
N LYS A 116 -2.72 -12.78 -0.46
CA LYS A 116 -2.00 -11.97 0.53
C LYS A 116 -0.58 -11.82 0.01
N ASP A 117 -0.24 -10.65 -0.55
CA ASP A 117 1.13 -10.33 -1.04
C ASP A 117 2.23 -10.33 0.06
N THR A 118 2.08 -11.06 1.17
CA THR A 118 3.20 -11.39 2.07
C THR A 118 4.09 -12.41 1.34
N VAL A 119 5.22 -11.93 0.83
CA VAL A 119 6.30 -12.83 0.39
C VAL A 119 6.94 -13.40 1.66
N TYR A 120 6.69 -14.67 1.95
CA TYR A 120 7.57 -15.44 2.83
C TYR A 120 8.76 -15.89 1.97
N LEU A 121 9.99 -15.70 2.45
CA LEU A 121 11.10 -16.53 2.00
C LEU A 121 10.74 -17.98 2.35
N THR A 122 10.90 -18.90 1.40
CA THR A 122 10.82 -20.31 1.77
C THR A 122 11.99 -20.64 2.71
N ILE A 123 11.84 -21.70 3.52
CA ILE A 123 12.92 -22.16 4.41
C ILE A 123 14.19 -22.47 3.60
N GLU A 124 14.06 -22.94 2.36
CA GLU A 124 15.18 -23.14 1.42
C GLU A 124 15.88 -21.83 1.04
N GLU A 125 15.13 -20.76 0.77
CA GLU A 125 15.70 -19.45 0.42
C GLU A 125 16.43 -18.80 1.61
N PHE A 126 15.98 -19.06 2.84
CA PHE A 126 16.66 -18.61 4.06
C PHE A 126 17.98 -19.37 4.31
N ASN A 127 18.00 -20.67 4.02
CA ASN A 127 19.18 -21.51 4.26
C ASN A 127 20.32 -21.28 3.25
N ASN A 128 20.00 -20.79 2.04
CA ASN A 128 20.99 -20.45 1.01
C ASN A 128 21.67 -19.08 1.20
N LEU A 129 21.32 -18.34 2.25
CA LEU A 129 21.93 -17.05 2.62
C LEU A 129 22.89 -17.16 3.82
N ARG A 130 23.25 -18.39 4.23
CA ARG A 130 24.30 -18.67 5.21
C ARG A 130 25.58 -19.15 4.52
#